data_AF-A0A1Y6C827-F1
#
_entry.id   AF-A0A1Y6C827-F1
#
_cell.length_a   1.000
_cell.length_b   1.000
_cell.length_c   1.000
_cell.angle_alpha   90.00
_cell.angle_beta   90.00
_cell.angle_gamma   90.00
#
_symmetry.space_group_name_H-M   'P 1'
#
loop_
_entity.id
_entity.type
_entity.pdbx_description
1 polymer ?
#
loop_
_entity_poly.entity_id
_entity_poly.type
_entity_poly.pdbx_seq_one_letter_code
_entity_poly.pdbx_strand_id
1 'polypeptide(L)'
;MNTAPEVQHLLQPLVARAQYNWSSKGFPDRAAEHVLLRLGVTASLQSAFSEHDLAVMRAAWIDAKALSFFNRHPESSGIEIECGISTRFHRLSNQSSWPRFAWLITSSQDVDKCIKGIFPSLDNFTSIGSKHPFTAWKHGLISKSASAAFIIAGEQSALSGDQLKELIASLLTPGLEYLHKVELIVCHQKNSLSQLNYWQSELEVLQQWSPRQSYLKRLASFFPLLKTAVDKSQSLASHLRLNNKIQVTL
;
A
#
# COMPACT_ATOMS: atom_id res chain seq x y z
N MET A 1 10.04 4.36 -28.70
CA MET A 1 9.09 3.22 -28.67
C MET A 1 7.81 3.71 -28.03
N ASN A 2 6.66 3.44 -28.63
CA ASN A 2 5.38 3.70 -27.97
C ASN A 2 5.17 2.63 -26.90
N THR A 3 5.34 3.00 -25.65
CA THR A 3 5.05 2.13 -24.50
C THR A 3 3.55 1.87 -24.47
N ALA A 4 3.12 0.62 -24.34
CA ALA A 4 1.71 0.29 -24.20
C ALA A 4 1.10 1.07 -23.00
N PRO A 5 -0.16 1.56 -23.08
CA PRO A 5 -0.80 2.30 -21.98
C PRO A 5 -0.76 1.56 -20.63
N GLU A 6 -0.79 0.23 -20.68
CA GLU A 6 -0.67 -0.66 -19.53
C GLU A 6 0.73 -0.63 -18.88
N VAL A 7 1.79 -0.43 -19.66
CA VAL A 7 3.13 -0.29 -19.08
C VAL A 7 3.34 1.14 -18.57
N GLN A 8 2.72 2.12 -19.23
CA GLN A 8 2.83 3.52 -18.85
C GLN A 8 2.27 3.81 -17.45
N HIS A 9 1.11 3.25 -17.08
CA HIS A 9 0.53 3.47 -15.75
C HIS A 9 1.39 2.89 -14.61
N LEU A 10 2.16 1.82 -14.89
CA LEU A 10 3.10 1.24 -13.92
C LEU A 10 4.36 2.11 -13.80
N LEU A 11 4.87 2.65 -14.92
CA LEU A 11 6.11 3.41 -14.93
C LEU A 11 5.96 4.86 -14.44
N GLN A 12 4.83 5.51 -14.71
CA GLN A 12 4.62 6.92 -14.36
C GLN A 12 4.86 7.23 -12.87
N PRO A 13 4.31 6.46 -11.90
CA PRO A 13 4.60 6.67 -10.49
C PRO A 13 6.08 6.50 -10.14
N LEU A 14 6.82 5.61 -10.83
CA LEU A 14 8.25 5.42 -10.60
C LEU A 14 9.06 6.60 -11.13
N VAL A 15 8.77 7.04 -12.35
CA VAL A 15 9.42 8.21 -12.96
C VAL A 15 9.23 9.44 -12.07
N ALA A 16 8.00 9.67 -11.61
CA ALA A 16 7.66 10.76 -10.69
C ALA A 16 8.53 10.70 -9.42
N ARG A 17 8.59 9.55 -8.74
CA ARG A 17 9.37 9.38 -7.51
C ARG A 17 10.88 9.48 -7.70
N ALA A 18 11.40 8.97 -8.81
CA ALA A 18 12.83 9.01 -9.13
C ALA A 18 13.32 10.43 -9.44
N GLN A 19 12.48 11.25 -10.09
CA GLN A 19 12.84 12.62 -10.50
C GLN A 19 12.48 13.69 -9.46
N TYR A 20 11.69 13.33 -8.44
CA TYR A 20 11.19 14.31 -7.48
C TYR A 20 12.29 14.91 -6.59
N ASN A 21 12.15 16.19 -6.24
CA ASN A 21 12.99 16.84 -5.25
C ASN A 21 12.48 16.57 -3.82
N TRP A 22 13.04 15.53 -3.19
CA TRP A 22 12.60 15.05 -1.87
C TRP A 22 12.94 15.96 -0.68
N SER A 23 13.68 17.05 -0.87
CA SER A 23 14.23 17.90 0.21
C SER A 23 13.20 18.39 1.24
N SER A 24 11.92 18.44 0.89
CA SER A 24 10.83 18.93 1.75
C SER A 24 9.75 17.89 2.09
N LYS A 25 9.82 16.66 1.55
CA LYS A 25 8.70 15.69 1.59
C LYS A 25 9.07 14.27 2.01
N GLY A 26 10.30 14.02 2.46
CA GLY A 26 10.71 12.72 2.97
C GLY A 26 12.14 12.36 2.58
N PHE A 27 12.34 11.13 2.14
CA PHE A 27 13.64 10.61 1.72
C PHE A 27 13.60 10.15 0.25
N PRO A 28 14.73 10.22 -0.47
CA PRO A 28 14.77 9.93 -1.90
C PRO A 28 14.50 8.46 -2.23
N ASP A 29 13.76 8.23 -3.31
CA ASP A 29 13.48 6.90 -3.86
C ASP A 29 14.54 6.45 -4.85
N ARG A 30 15.77 6.21 -4.36
CA ARG A 30 16.90 5.72 -5.19
C ARG A 30 16.61 4.35 -5.84
N ALA A 31 15.76 3.55 -5.20
CA ALA A 31 15.34 2.27 -5.76
C ALA A 31 14.46 2.44 -7.00
N ALA A 32 13.64 3.50 -7.08
CA ALA A 32 12.87 3.81 -8.29
C ALA A 32 13.81 4.17 -9.46
N GLU A 33 14.84 4.98 -9.23
CA GLU A 33 15.87 5.27 -10.23
C GLU A 33 16.55 3.99 -10.71
N HIS A 34 16.95 3.10 -9.79
CA HIS A 34 17.55 1.82 -10.12
C HIS A 34 16.64 0.95 -11.00
N VAL A 35 15.35 0.86 -10.67
CA VAL A 35 14.36 0.12 -11.47
C VAL A 35 14.26 0.67 -12.88
N LEU A 36 14.15 2.00 -13.04
CA LEU A 36 14.03 2.63 -14.36
C LEU A 36 15.26 2.36 -15.23
N LEU A 37 16.46 2.44 -14.64
CA LEU A 37 17.71 2.10 -15.33
C LEU A 37 17.74 0.63 -15.79
N ARG A 38 17.32 -0.30 -14.92
CA ARG A 38 17.29 -1.75 -15.25
C ARG A 38 16.25 -2.09 -16.31
N LEU A 39 15.18 -1.30 -16.40
CA LEU A 39 14.16 -1.43 -17.44
C LEU A 39 14.54 -0.72 -18.75
N GLY A 40 15.70 -0.06 -18.82
CA GLY A 40 16.11 0.70 -20.00
C GLY A 40 15.21 1.91 -20.30
N VAL A 41 14.52 2.41 -19.28
CA VAL A 41 13.60 3.54 -19.42
C VAL A 41 14.42 4.83 -19.43
N THR A 42 14.46 5.50 -20.59
CA THR A 42 15.14 6.78 -20.76
C THR A 42 14.31 7.93 -20.18
N ALA A 43 14.99 8.99 -19.73
CA ALA A 43 14.40 10.19 -19.12
C ALA A 43 13.39 10.96 -20.01
N SER A 44 13.15 10.50 -21.24
CA SER A 44 12.17 11.03 -22.19
C SER A 44 10.72 10.77 -21.83
N LEU A 45 10.42 9.98 -20.78
CA LEU A 45 9.07 9.87 -20.21
C LEU A 45 8.76 11.11 -19.35
N GLN A 46 8.72 12.28 -19.97
CA GLN A 46 8.19 13.49 -19.34
C GLN A 46 6.66 13.48 -19.48
N SER A 47 5.94 12.89 -18.51
CA SER A 47 4.52 13.22 -18.35
C SER A 47 4.35 14.61 -17.73
N ALA A 48 3.16 15.19 -17.90
CA ALA A 48 2.80 16.47 -17.32
C ALA A 48 3.05 16.47 -15.79
N PHE A 49 3.75 17.50 -15.31
CA PHE A 49 4.25 17.62 -13.93
C PHE A 49 3.19 17.44 -12.83
N SER A 50 1.91 17.74 -13.08
CA SER A 50 0.87 17.75 -12.03
C SER A 50 0.45 16.38 -11.52
N GLU A 51 0.44 15.33 -12.36
CA GLU A 51 0.12 13.97 -11.91
C GLU A 51 1.29 13.33 -11.12
N HIS A 52 2.52 13.82 -11.34
CA HIS A 52 3.71 13.36 -10.63
C HIS A 52 3.67 13.74 -9.14
N ASP A 53 3.24 14.97 -8.82
CA ASP A 53 3.18 15.45 -7.44
C ASP A 53 2.19 14.64 -6.59
N LEU A 54 1.05 14.24 -7.17
CA LEU A 54 0.06 13.40 -6.49
C LEU A 54 0.63 12.03 -6.12
N ALA A 55 1.30 11.37 -7.07
CA ALA A 55 1.89 10.05 -6.84
C ALA A 55 2.99 10.12 -5.77
N VAL A 56 3.83 11.16 -5.82
CA VAL A 56 4.90 11.36 -4.83
C VAL A 56 4.33 11.66 -3.45
N MET A 57 3.38 12.59 -3.33
CA MET A 57 2.82 12.94 -2.03
C MET A 57 2.04 11.78 -1.39
N ARG A 58 1.33 10.98 -2.21
CA ARG A 58 0.70 9.75 -1.74
C ARG A 58 1.76 8.78 -1.21
N ALA A 59 2.81 8.54 -1.99
CA ALA A 59 3.89 7.65 -1.58
C ALA A 59 4.54 8.13 -0.27
N ALA A 60 4.86 9.42 -0.16
CA ALA A 60 5.42 10.04 1.04
C ALA A 60 4.50 9.90 2.27
N TRP A 61 3.19 10.11 2.08
CA TRP A 61 2.21 9.94 3.15
C TRP A 61 2.13 8.47 3.61
N ILE A 62 2.06 7.51 2.68
CA ILE A 62 2.06 6.08 3.00
C ILE A 62 3.36 5.69 3.73
N ASP A 63 4.50 6.20 3.26
CA ASP A 63 5.81 5.92 3.86
C ASP A 63 5.90 6.44 5.29
N ALA A 64 5.37 7.64 5.57
CA ALA A 64 5.31 8.18 6.92
C ALA A 64 4.44 7.30 7.85
N LYS A 65 3.31 6.78 7.34
CA LYS A 65 2.44 5.85 8.09
C LYS A 65 3.14 4.51 8.33
N ALA A 66 3.81 3.97 7.30
CA ALA A 66 4.59 2.75 7.41
C ALA A 66 5.72 2.90 8.45
N LEU A 67 6.54 3.95 8.38
CA LEU A 67 7.59 4.21 9.37
C LEU A 67 7.05 4.33 10.79
N SER A 68 5.97 5.11 10.97
CA SER A 68 5.31 5.24 12.27
C SER A 68 4.83 3.88 12.81
N PHE A 69 4.33 3.01 11.94
CA PHE A 69 3.92 1.66 12.31
C PHE A 69 5.12 0.79 12.70
N PHE A 70 6.17 0.71 11.89
CA PHE A 70 7.35 -0.11 12.18
C PHE A 70 8.14 0.37 13.38
N ASN A 71 8.12 1.67 13.69
CA ASN A 71 8.70 2.20 14.92
C ASN A 71 7.96 1.69 16.18
N ARG A 72 6.63 1.49 16.09
CA ARG A 72 5.81 0.94 17.18
C ARG A 72 5.83 -0.60 17.20
N HIS A 73 6.02 -1.22 16.04
CA HIS A 73 5.94 -2.66 15.83
C HIS A 73 7.12 -3.14 14.96
N PRO A 74 8.36 -3.18 15.50
CA PRO A 74 9.56 -3.42 14.69
C PRO A 74 9.65 -4.82 14.06
N GLU A 75 9.01 -5.84 14.65
CA GLU A 75 8.98 -7.23 14.14
C GLU A 75 7.71 -7.56 13.36
N SER A 76 7.05 -6.54 12.81
CA SER A 76 5.82 -6.69 12.05
C SER A 76 6.07 -6.96 10.55
N SER A 77 4.99 -7.23 9.82
CA SER A 77 5.02 -7.45 8.38
C SER A 77 4.43 -6.27 7.61
N GLY A 78 5.14 -5.77 6.60
CA GLY A 78 4.57 -4.93 5.55
C GLY A 78 4.05 -5.77 4.39
N ILE A 79 2.86 -5.46 3.88
CA ILE A 79 2.21 -6.22 2.81
C ILE A 79 1.67 -5.25 1.77
N GLU A 80 2.08 -5.42 0.52
CA GLU A 80 1.58 -4.64 -0.62
C GLU A 80 0.82 -5.56 -1.56
N ILE A 81 -0.43 -5.22 -1.86
CA ILE A 81 -1.32 -6.00 -2.73
C ILE A 81 -1.67 -5.14 -3.93
N GLU A 82 -1.31 -5.58 -5.14
CA GLU A 82 -1.59 -4.86 -6.40
C GLU A 82 -1.15 -3.38 -6.36
N CYS A 83 0.05 -3.13 -5.82
CA CYS A 83 0.66 -1.79 -5.73
C CYS A 83 1.58 -1.47 -6.91
N GLY A 84 1.51 -2.24 -8.00
CA GLY A 84 2.38 -2.13 -9.18
C GLY A 84 3.86 -2.37 -8.85
N ILE A 85 4.76 -1.63 -9.51
CA ILE A 85 6.21 -1.77 -9.27
C ILE A 85 6.60 -0.93 -8.03
N SER A 86 6.42 -1.50 -6.85
CA SER A 86 6.79 -0.84 -5.59
C SER A 86 8.28 -0.96 -5.30
N THR A 87 8.84 0.11 -4.77
CA THR A 87 10.22 0.19 -4.27
C THR A 87 10.26 0.47 -2.77
N ARG A 88 9.08 0.41 -2.11
CA ARG A 88 8.87 0.85 -0.73
C ARG A 88 9.74 0.11 0.26
N PHE A 89 9.83 -1.22 0.16
CA PHE A 89 10.72 -2.01 1.02
C PHE A 89 12.16 -1.48 0.98
N HIS A 90 12.73 -1.28 -0.22
CA HIS A 90 14.12 -0.85 -0.38
C HIS A 90 14.36 0.56 0.14
N ARG A 91 13.39 1.48 -0.02
CA ARG A 91 13.57 2.85 0.46
C ARG A 91 13.29 3.01 1.97
N LEU A 92 12.37 2.22 2.52
CA LEU A 92 12.08 2.19 3.97
C LEU A 92 13.17 1.46 4.76
N SER A 93 13.66 0.33 4.27
CA SER A 93 14.75 -0.42 4.93
C SER A 93 16.00 0.43 5.10
N ASN A 94 16.31 1.29 4.11
CA ASN A 94 17.42 2.24 4.16
C ASN A 94 17.28 3.34 5.24
N GLN A 95 16.11 3.48 5.88
CA GLN A 95 15.92 4.44 6.98
C GLN A 95 16.42 3.90 8.34
N SER A 96 16.82 2.64 8.41
CA SER A 96 17.32 2.01 9.63
C SER A 96 18.52 1.12 9.32
N SER A 97 19.50 1.07 10.22
CA SER A 97 20.69 0.22 10.03
C SER A 97 20.36 -1.28 10.00
N TRP A 98 19.24 -1.69 10.60
CA TRP A 98 18.80 -3.09 10.65
C TRP A 98 17.27 -3.18 10.69
N PRO A 99 16.59 -3.27 9.53
CA PRO A 99 15.13 -3.41 9.50
C PRO A 99 14.74 -4.78 10.07
N ARG A 100 14.00 -4.78 11.17
CA ARG A 100 13.48 -6.00 11.81
C ARG A 100 12.15 -6.47 11.23
N PHE A 101 11.55 -5.66 10.35
CA PHE A 101 10.30 -5.99 9.70
C PHE A 101 10.54 -6.87 8.47
N ALA A 102 9.54 -7.69 8.16
CA ALA A 102 9.45 -8.43 6.92
C ALA A 102 8.55 -7.70 5.93
N TRP A 103 8.73 -7.92 4.64
CA TRP A 103 7.92 -7.29 3.60
C TRP A 103 7.51 -8.28 2.53
N LEU A 104 6.24 -8.20 2.15
CA LEU A 104 5.63 -9.04 1.14
C LEU A 104 4.98 -8.16 0.08
N ILE A 105 5.22 -8.49 -1.18
CA ILE A 105 4.48 -7.94 -2.32
C ILE A 105 3.70 -9.07 -2.98
N THR A 106 2.40 -8.87 -3.20
CA THR A 106 1.61 -9.69 -4.10
C THR A 106 1.12 -8.89 -5.28
N SER A 107 1.41 -9.41 -6.46
CA SER A 107 1.11 -8.74 -7.73
C SER A 107 0.74 -9.74 -8.81
N SER A 108 0.42 -9.24 -10.00
CA SER A 108 0.41 -10.05 -11.22
C SER A 108 1.76 -10.76 -11.43
N GLN A 109 1.73 -11.86 -12.18
CA GLN A 109 2.92 -12.68 -12.48
C GLN A 109 3.99 -11.90 -13.24
N ASP A 110 3.60 -10.96 -14.10
CA ASP A 110 4.55 -10.17 -14.89
C ASP A 110 5.25 -9.10 -14.04
N VAL A 111 4.52 -8.48 -13.10
CA VAL A 111 5.10 -7.56 -12.14
C VAL A 111 6.06 -8.28 -11.19
N ASP A 112 5.71 -9.48 -10.72
CA ASP A 112 6.59 -10.30 -9.86
C ASP A 112 7.89 -10.70 -10.59
N LYS A 113 7.78 -11.16 -11.84
CA LYS A 113 8.95 -11.45 -12.67
C LYS A 113 9.82 -10.22 -12.88
N CYS A 114 9.21 -9.06 -13.09
CA CYS A 114 9.90 -7.78 -13.22
C CYS A 114 10.69 -7.45 -11.94
N ILE A 115 10.02 -7.49 -10.77
CA ILE A 115 10.64 -7.20 -9.47
C ILE A 115 11.80 -8.16 -9.19
N LYS A 116 11.61 -9.46 -9.39
CA LYS A 116 12.65 -10.49 -9.17
C LYS A 116 13.81 -10.40 -10.15
N GLY A 117 13.60 -9.88 -11.36
CA GLY A 117 14.66 -9.64 -12.32
C GLY A 117 15.53 -8.41 -11.99
N ILE A 118 15.03 -7.51 -11.14
CA ILE A 118 15.70 -6.26 -10.78
C ILE A 118 16.37 -6.35 -9.42
N PHE A 119 15.65 -6.83 -8.40
CA PHE A 119 16.14 -6.84 -7.03
C PHE A 119 16.69 -8.21 -6.64
N PRO A 120 17.80 -8.25 -5.86
CA PRO A 120 18.30 -9.51 -5.31
C PRO A 120 17.29 -10.09 -4.32
N SER A 121 17.36 -11.41 -4.11
CA SER A 121 16.65 -12.07 -3.01
C SER A 121 17.21 -11.61 -1.66
N LEU A 122 16.31 -11.29 -0.72
CA LEU A 122 16.63 -10.85 0.63
C LEU A 122 15.76 -11.63 1.62
N ASP A 123 16.31 -11.97 2.79
CA ASP A 123 15.63 -12.85 3.76
C ASP A 123 14.31 -12.27 4.28
N ASN A 124 14.20 -10.94 4.35
CA ASN A 124 13.03 -10.23 4.86
C ASN A 124 12.19 -9.55 3.76
N PHE A 125 12.39 -9.93 2.49
CA PHE A 125 11.59 -9.44 1.37
C PHE A 125 11.12 -10.60 0.48
N THR A 126 9.83 -10.68 0.23
CA THR A 126 9.24 -11.67 -0.67
C THR A 126 8.33 -11.01 -1.68
N SER A 127 8.39 -11.48 -2.92
CA SER A 127 7.46 -11.11 -3.98
C SER A 127 6.77 -12.37 -4.51
N ILE A 128 5.45 -12.31 -4.67
CA ILE A 128 4.60 -13.41 -5.14
C ILE A 128 3.77 -12.94 -6.33
N GLY A 129 4.04 -13.55 -7.48
CA GLY A 129 3.22 -13.42 -8.68
C GLY A 129 2.04 -14.39 -8.64
N SER A 130 0.81 -13.88 -8.68
CA SER A 130 -0.41 -14.68 -8.64
C SER A 130 -1.46 -14.20 -9.64
N LYS A 131 -2.35 -15.11 -10.05
CA LYS A 131 -3.61 -14.76 -10.73
C LYS A 131 -4.64 -14.18 -9.76
N HIS A 132 -4.49 -14.46 -8.46
CA HIS A 132 -5.36 -14.01 -7.37
C HIS A 132 -4.50 -13.32 -6.29
N PRO A 133 -3.99 -12.12 -6.56
CA PRO A 133 -3.05 -11.41 -5.67
C PRO A 133 -3.68 -11.04 -4.32
N PHE A 134 -4.99 -10.79 -4.27
CA PHE A 134 -5.73 -10.46 -3.04
C PHE A 134 -5.89 -11.63 -2.07
N THR A 135 -5.67 -12.87 -2.51
CA THR A 135 -5.69 -14.05 -1.63
C THR A 135 -4.30 -14.64 -1.41
N ALA A 136 -3.39 -14.47 -2.38
CA ALA A 136 -2.06 -15.06 -2.36
C ALA A 136 -1.17 -14.59 -1.20
N TRP A 137 -1.39 -13.36 -0.71
CA TRP A 137 -0.52 -12.74 0.30
C TRP A 137 -0.46 -13.52 1.61
N LYS A 138 -1.49 -14.31 1.91
CA LYS A 138 -1.52 -15.16 3.11
C LYS A 138 -0.51 -16.28 3.09
N HIS A 139 -0.20 -16.81 1.90
CA HIS A 139 0.81 -17.85 1.74
C HIS A 139 2.23 -17.29 1.91
N GLY A 140 2.39 -15.98 1.72
CA GLY A 140 3.67 -15.27 1.79
C GLY A 140 3.98 -14.64 3.13
N LEU A 141 3.17 -14.82 4.17
CA LEU A 141 3.45 -14.29 5.51
C LEU A 141 4.69 -14.99 6.08
N ILE A 142 5.85 -14.40 5.80
CA ILE A 142 7.21 -14.92 6.06
C ILE A 142 7.40 -15.22 7.56
N SER A 143 6.75 -14.45 8.41
CA SER A 143 6.96 -14.47 9.86
C SER A 143 5.67 -14.87 10.57
N LYS A 144 5.55 -16.15 10.97
CA LYS A 144 4.56 -16.56 11.99
C LYS A 144 4.81 -15.89 13.35
N SER A 145 5.99 -15.29 13.54
CA SER A 145 6.33 -14.45 14.68
C SER A 145 5.77 -13.03 14.59
N ALA A 146 5.35 -12.57 13.41
CA ALA A 146 4.81 -11.22 13.28
C ALA A 146 3.49 -11.14 14.02
N SER A 147 3.43 -10.30 15.05
CA SER A 147 2.20 -10.05 15.82
C SER A 147 1.38 -8.89 15.25
N ALA A 148 1.90 -8.20 14.23
CA ALA A 148 1.23 -7.08 13.59
C ALA A 148 1.52 -7.01 12.09
N ALA A 149 0.61 -6.40 11.32
CA ALA A 149 0.78 -6.18 9.88
C ALA A 149 0.36 -4.76 9.44
N PHE A 150 1.09 -4.21 8.47
CA PHE A 150 0.76 -3.00 7.73
C PHE A 150 0.46 -3.36 6.28
N ILE A 151 -0.79 -3.21 5.87
CA ILE A 151 -1.28 -3.65 4.56
C ILE A 151 -1.58 -2.42 3.70
N ILE A 152 -1.06 -2.40 2.47
CA ILE A 152 -1.37 -1.40 1.45
C ILE A 152 -1.98 -2.14 0.26
N ALA A 153 -3.10 -1.67 -0.24
CA ALA A 153 -3.75 -2.26 -1.41
C ALA A 153 -4.13 -1.20 -2.46
N GLY A 154 -3.78 -1.46 -3.73
CA GLY A 154 -4.21 -0.66 -4.88
C GLY A 154 -3.57 0.72 -5.01
N GLU A 155 -2.37 0.96 -4.47
CA GLU A 155 -1.76 2.30 -4.44
C GLU A 155 -1.70 2.98 -5.82
N GLN A 156 -1.28 2.22 -6.84
CA GLN A 156 -1.07 2.73 -8.20
C GLN A 156 -2.34 2.68 -9.04
N SER A 157 -3.22 1.71 -8.77
CA SER A 157 -4.49 1.52 -9.46
C SER A 157 -5.61 1.33 -8.46
N ALA A 158 -6.58 2.25 -8.48
CA ALA A 158 -7.76 2.17 -7.62
C ALA A 158 -8.44 0.80 -7.75
N LEU A 159 -8.70 0.16 -6.61
CA LEU A 159 -9.37 -1.14 -6.59
C LEU A 159 -10.79 -1.03 -7.13
N SER A 160 -11.16 -1.95 -8.03
CA SER A 160 -12.55 -2.14 -8.43
C SER A 160 -13.39 -2.63 -7.25
N GLY A 161 -14.72 -2.50 -7.36
CA GLY A 161 -15.62 -3.00 -6.33
C GLY A 161 -15.46 -4.50 -6.05
N ASP A 162 -15.14 -5.30 -7.07
CA ASP A 162 -14.93 -6.74 -6.91
C ASP A 162 -13.56 -7.07 -6.30
N GLN A 163 -12.51 -6.33 -6.66
CA GLN A 163 -11.20 -6.44 -6.02
C GLN A 163 -11.26 -6.06 -4.54
N LEU A 164 -12.03 -5.02 -4.21
CA LEU A 164 -12.27 -4.63 -2.82
C LEU A 164 -13.00 -5.74 -2.04
N LYS A 165 -14.04 -6.35 -2.62
CA LYS A 165 -14.72 -7.51 -2.02
C LYS A 165 -13.77 -8.68 -1.82
N GLU A 166 -12.91 -8.99 -2.79
CA GLU A 166 -11.92 -10.06 -2.69
C GLU A 166 -10.91 -9.77 -1.57
N LEU A 167 -10.38 -8.55 -1.48
CA LEU A 167 -9.50 -8.11 -0.40
C LEU A 167 -10.17 -8.30 0.96
N ILE A 168 -11.41 -7.84 1.12
CA ILE A 168 -12.15 -7.96 2.38
C ILE A 168 -12.41 -9.42 2.71
N ALA A 169 -12.86 -10.23 1.75
CA ALA A 169 -13.06 -11.65 1.94
C ALA A 169 -11.76 -12.34 2.38
N SER A 170 -10.62 -11.94 1.81
CA SER A 170 -9.31 -12.42 2.22
C SER A 170 -8.99 -12.02 3.67
N LEU A 171 -9.22 -10.77 4.08
CA LEU A 171 -8.96 -10.32 5.45
C LEU A 171 -9.84 -11.03 6.49
N LEU A 172 -10.98 -11.59 6.06
CA LEU A 172 -11.93 -12.28 6.91
C LEU A 172 -11.70 -13.80 6.98
N THR A 173 -11.01 -14.40 6.00
CA THR A 173 -10.76 -15.86 6.03
C THR A 173 -9.78 -16.21 7.15
N PRO A 174 -9.87 -17.43 7.74
CA PRO A 174 -8.89 -17.93 8.70
C PRO A 174 -7.44 -17.80 8.21
N GLY A 175 -6.51 -17.62 9.14
CA GLY A 175 -5.07 -17.46 8.89
C GLY A 175 -4.47 -16.11 9.30
N LEU A 176 -5.24 -15.24 9.95
CA LEU A 176 -4.76 -13.97 10.52
C LEU A 176 -4.96 -13.89 12.05
N GLU A 177 -5.32 -14.99 12.69
CA GLU A 177 -5.67 -15.05 14.11
C GLU A 177 -4.48 -14.72 15.02
N TYR A 178 -3.26 -14.90 14.54
CA TYR A 178 -2.03 -14.57 15.25
C TYR A 178 -1.65 -13.08 15.15
N LEU A 179 -2.26 -12.32 14.22
CA LEU A 179 -2.06 -10.88 14.15
C LEU A 179 -2.91 -10.19 15.21
N HIS A 180 -2.25 -9.58 16.19
CA HIS A 180 -2.89 -8.77 17.22
C HIS A 180 -3.23 -7.35 16.73
N LYS A 181 -2.56 -6.88 15.67
CA LYS A 181 -2.76 -5.54 15.12
C LYS A 181 -2.64 -5.55 13.60
N VAL A 182 -3.61 -4.95 12.91
CA VAL A 182 -3.54 -4.68 11.48
C VAL A 182 -3.81 -3.20 11.25
N GLU A 183 -2.96 -2.54 10.47
CA GLU A 183 -3.21 -1.23 9.88
C GLU A 183 -3.33 -1.41 8.37
N LEU A 184 -4.39 -0.88 7.76
CA LEU A 184 -4.75 -1.12 6.36
C LEU A 184 -4.95 0.21 5.64
N ILE A 185 -4.31 0.37 4.48
CA ILE A 185 -4.53 1.47 3.54
C ILE A 185 -5.10 0.86 2.27
N VAL A 186 -6.29 1.32 1.87
CA VAL A 186 -6.97 0.86 0.66
C VAL A 186 -7.19 2.02 -0.28
N CYS A 187 -6.49 2.02 -1.42
CA CYS A 187 -6.70 3.00 -2.46
C CYS A 187 -7.82 2.51 -3.40
N HIS A 188 -9.05 2.96 -3.17
CA HIS A 188 -10.22 2.57 -3.96
C HIS A 188 -10.74 3.67 -4.89
N GLN A 189 -10.23 4.90 -4.76
CA GLN A 189 -10.53 6.04 -5.64
C GLN A 189 -9.29 6.86 -5.97
N LYS A 190 -9.36 7.62 -7.07
CA LYS A 190 -8.33 8.62 -7.39
C LYS A 190 -8.47 9.80 -6.43
N ASN A 191 -7.53 9.94 -5.51
CA ASN A 191 -7.49 11.05 -4.55
C ASN A 191 -6.92 12.33 -5.17
N SER A 192 -7.53 13.46 -4.85
CA SER A 192 -7.08 14.79 -5.26
C SER A 192 -5.91 15.31 -4.39
N LEU A 193 -5.24 16.36 -4.87
CA LEU A 193 -4.08 16.97 -4.20
C LEU A 193 -4.48 17.57 -2.86
N SER A 194 -5.66 18.19 -2.82
CA SER A 194 -6.21 18.80 -1.62
C SER A 194 -6.57 17.76 -0.57
N GLN A 195 -7.10 16.60 -0.96
CA GLN A 195 -7.39 15.49 -0.05
C GLN A 195 -6.10 14.93 0.58
N LEU A 196 -5.05 14.72 -0.21
CA LEU A 196 -3.76 14.24 0.31
C LEU A 196 -3.09 15.26 1.24
N ASN A 197 -3.13 16.55 0.90
CA ASN A 197 -2.59 17.60 1.77
C ASN A 197 -3.36 17.71 3.09
N TYR A 198 -4.68 17.58 3.05
CA TYR A 198 -5.52 17.53 4.26
C TYR A 198 -5.14 16.33 5.15
N TRP A 199 -4.91 15.15 4.58
CA TRP A 199 -4.46 13.98 5.34
C TRP A 199 -3.01 14.06 5.83
N GLN A 200 -2.16 14.86 5.19
CA GLN A 200 -0.82 15.16 5.72
C GLN A 200 -0.90 16.04 6.97
N SER A 201 -1.85 16.98 7.04
CA SER A 201 -2.06 17.83 8.22
C SER A 201 -2.79 17.13 9.37
N GLU A 202 -3.70 16.20 9.07
CA GLU A 202 -4.44 15.41 10.06
C GLU A 202 -3.65 14.14 10.43
N LEU A 203 -2.56 14.32 11.17
CA LEU A 203 -1.74 13.25 11.73
C LEU A 203 -2.35 12.68 13.03
N GLU A 204 -3.66 12.39 13.06
CA GLU A 204 -4.29 11.77 14.23
C GLU A 204 -4.37 10.24 14.11
N VAL A 205 -3.79 9.57 15.11
CA VAL A 205 -3.75 8.12 15.29
C VAL A 205 -5.07 7.65 15.85
N LEU A 206 -5.81 6.81 15.12
CA LEU A 206 -7.15 6.35 15.53
C LEU A 206 -7.25 4.81 15.69
N GLN A 207 -6.92 4.37 16.92
CA GLN A 207 -7.15 3.08 17.63
C GLN A 207 -6.40 1.78 17.31
N GLN A 208 -6.32 0.98 18.37
CA GLN A 208 -5.88 -0.42 18.45
C GLN A 208 -7.07 -1.40 18.33
N TRP A 209 -6.79 -2.54 17.71
CA TRP A 209 -7.69 -3.68 17.63
C TRP A 209 -7.40 -4.65 18.78
N SER A 210 -8.44 -5.33 19.31
CA SER A 210 -8.28 -6.41 20.28
C SER A 210 -9.03 -7.66 19.80
N PRO A 211 -8.37 -8.84 19.69
CA PRO A 211 -8.95 -10.05 19.07
C PRO A 211 -10.17 -10.69 19.77
N ARG A 212 -10.61 -10.21 20.94
CA ARG A 212 -11.52 -10.94 21.84
C ARG A 212 -13.02 -10.89 21.50
N GLN A 213 -13.48 -10.18 20.47
CA GLN A 213 -14.91 -10.11 20.09
C GLN A 213 -15.28 -11.08 18.96
N SER A 214 -16.44 -11.74 19.03
CA SER A 214 -16.86 -12.84 18.13
C SER A 214 -16.97 -12.44 16.65
N TYR A 215 -16.51 -13.34 15.77
CA TYR A 215 -16.46 -13.22 14.30
C TYR A 215 -17.71 -12.67 13.62
N LEU A 216 -18.90 -13.05 14.08
CA LEU A 216 -20.17 -12.62 13.50
C LEU A 216 -20.54 -11.17 13.87
N LYS A 217 -20.16 -10.71 15.07
CA LYS A 217 -20.28 -9.29 15.42
C LYS A 217 -19.29 -8.41 14.63
N ARG A 218 -18.14 -8.98 14.24
CA ARG A 218 -17.09 -8.33 13.40
C ARG A 218 -17.57 -8.04 11.96
N LEU A 219 -18.36 -8.95 11.37
CA LEU A 219 -18.95 -8.77 10.03
C LEU A 219 -20.07 -7.73 10.01
N ALA A 220 -20.96 -7.78 11.01
CA ALA A 220 -22.14 -6.92 11.08
C ALA A 220 -21.81 -5.42 11.26
N SER A 221 -20.66 -5.07 11.84
CA SER A 221 -20.22 -3.68 12.00
C SER A 221 -19.44 -3.14 10.79
N PHE A 222 -18.73 -4.01 10.06
CA PHE A 222 -17.89 -3.60 8.93
C PHE A 222 -18.67 -3.39 7.64
N PHE A 223 -19.70 -4.22 7.39
CA PHE A 223 -20.52 -4.14 6.18
C PHE A 223 -21.29 -2.83 6.00
N PRO A 224 -21.93 -2.24 7.04
CA PRO A 224 -22.57 -0.94 6.92
C PRO A 224 -21.58 0.19 6.65
N LEU A 225 -20.36 0.12 7.20
CA LEU A 225 -19.31 1.13 6.96
C LEU A 225 -18.75 1.06 5.55
N LEU A 226 -18.55 -0.15 5.02
CA LEU A 226 -18.12 -0.35 3.63
C LEU A 226 -19.22 -0.02 2.63
N LYS A 227 -20.46 -0.39 2.92
CA LYS A 227 -21.61 -0.01 2.12
C LYS A 227 -21.79 1.50 2.14
N THR A 228 -21.72 2.14 3.31
CA THR A 228 -21.78 3.60 3.44
C THR A 228 -20.58 4.28 2.77
N ALA A 229 -19.38 3.70 2.81
CA ALA A 229 -18.22 4.22 2.10
C ALA A 229 -18.39 4.13 0.58
N VAL A 230 -18.83 2.98 0.07
CA VAL A 230 -19.12 2.76 -1.35
C VAL A 230 -20.27 3.66 -1.81
N ASP A 231 -21.34 3.78 -1.02
CA ASP A 231 -22.52 4.61 -1.31
C ASP A 231 -22.20 6.12 -1.19
N LYS A 232 -21.38 6.54 -0.20
CA LYS A 232 -20.90 7.94 -0.07
C LYS A 232 -19.87 8.31 -1.13
N SER A 233 -19.12 7.34 -1.64
CA SER A 233 -18.19 7.56 -2.74
C SER A 233 -18.92 7.86 -4.07
N GLN A 234 -20.23 7.56 -4.13
CA GLN A 234 -21.14 7.94 -5.21
C GLN A 234 -21.98 9.20 -4.90
N SER A 235 -21.98 9.70 -3.66
CA SER A 235 -22.81 10.82 -3.20
C SER A 235 -22.05 11.68 -2.18
N LEU A 236 -21.49 12.78 -2.66
CA LEU A 236 -20.70 13.70 -1.86
C LEU A 236 -21.62 14.73 -1.19
N ALA A 237 -22.12 14.45 0.02
CA ALA A 237 -22.43 15.47 1.04
C ALA A 237 -22.89 14.87 2.39
N SER A 238 -22.40 15.50 3.46
CA SER A 238 -22.98 15.64 4.81
C SER A 238 -22.65 14.61 5.92
N HIS A 239 -22.47 15.22 7.10
CA HIS A 239 -21.87 14.75 8.35
C HIS A 239 -22.48 13.49 8.98
N LEU A 240 -21.67 12.73 9.74
CA LEU A 240 -22.09 12.07 10.98
C LEU A 240 -20.88 11.54 11.79
N ARG A 241 -20.83 11.93 13.08
CA ARG A 241 -19.98 11.39 14.16
C ARG A 241 -20.62 10.11 14.72
N LEU A 242 -19.82 9.07 15.02
CA LEU A 242 -19.91 8.19 16.21
C LEU A 242 -18.84 7.07 16.19
N ASN A 243 -18.57 6.50 17.38
CA ASN A 243 -17.32 5.90 17.84
C ASN A 243 -16.98 4.45 17.38
N ASN A 244 -15.66 4.20 17.23
CA ASN A 244 -14.89 2.92 17.23
C ASN A 244 -14.67 2.14 15.90
N LYS A 245 -13.42 1.71 15.64
CA LYS A 245 -12.41 2.32 14.74
C LYS A 245 -11.67 1.23 13.93
N ILE A 246 -11.59 1.45 12.62
CA ILE A 246 -10.65 0.88 11.66
C ILE A 246 -10.19 2.08 10.83
N GLN A 247 -8.89 2.30 10.65
CA GLN A 247 -8.43 3.29 9.70
C GLN A 247 -8.57 2.69 8.30
N VAL A 248 -9.68 2.98 7.64
CA VAL A 248 -9.76 2.91 6.18
C VAL A 248 -9.58 4.33 5.70
N THR A 249 -8.38 4.69 5.26
CA THR A 249 -8.21 5.95 4.52
C THR A 249 -8.62 5.65 3.08
N LEU A 250 -9.85 6.06 2.75
CA LEU A 250 -10.46 6.03 1.43
C LEU A 250 -9.94 7.21 0.61
#